data_AF-A0A0J8B1Z5-F1
#
_entry.id   AF-A0A0J8B1Z5-F1
#
_cell.length_a   1.000
_cell.length_b   1.000
_cell.length_c   1.000
_cell.angle_alpha   90.00
_cell.angle_beta   90.00
_cell.angle_gamma   90.00
#
_symmetry.space_group_name_H-M   'P 1'
#
loop_
_entity.id
_entity.type
_entity.pdbx_description
1 polymer ?
#
loop_
_entity_poly.entity_id
_entity_poly.type
_entity_poly.pdbx_seq_one_letter_code
_entity_poly.pdbx_strand_id
1 'polypeptide(L)'
;MNTQAAPSPQFYLTAPAACPYLPNEMERKVFTHLVGSRAPEMNDLLTQGGFRRSQNIAYRPACEACRSCISVRIIAGEFEPTRSMRRVMAANEDIISTEYPAQPSTEQYSLFRHYLDHRHQRGGMSDMSALDYAIMVEDTHVNTRIIEYRIREEGAGLRRNPRGELLAAALTDMMSDGLSMVYSFFNPDLEKRSLG
;
A
#
# COMPACT_ATOMS: atom_id res chain seq x y z
N MET A 1 31.46 10.36 7.42
CA MET A 1 30.54 10.94 6.42
C MET A 1 29.36 11.51 7.18
N ASN A 2 29.30 12.85 7.26
CA ASN A 2 28.26 13.56 8.01
C ASN A 2 26.99 13.63 7.17
N THR A 3 26.06 12.71 7.38
CA THR A 3 24.70 12.79 6.82
C THR A 3 23.84 13.63 7.76
N GLN A 4 24.12 14.95 7.83
CA GLN A 4 23.13 15.87 8.37
C GLN A 4 21.97 15.91 7.38
N ALA A 5 20.81 15.39 7.78
CA ALA A 5 19.57 15.54 7.05
C ALA A 5 19.34 17.05 6.82
N ALA A 6 19.25 17.47 5.55
CA ALA A 6 18.97 18.85 5.22
C ALA A 6 17.67 19.31 5.92
N PRO A 7 17.61 20.54 6.43
CA PRO A 7 16.46 21.02 7.22
C PRO A 7 15.15 21.12 6.42
N SER A 8 15.22 21.06 5.09
CA SER A 8 14.08 21.04 4.16
C SER A 8 14.22 19.90 3.15
N PRO A 9 13.11 19.25 2.75
CA PRO A 9 13.14 18.18 1.75
C PRO A 9 13.65 18.70 0.39
N GLN A 10 14.53 17.92 -0.23
CA GLN A 10 14.95 18.16 -1.60
C GLN A 10 13.98 17.50 -2.55
N PHE A 11 13.42 18.28 -3.47
CA PHE A 11 12.54 17.77 -4.50
C PHE A 11 13.29 17.61 -5.82
N TYR A 12 13.02 16.50 -6.49
CA TYR A 12 13.54 16.15 -7.79
C TYR A 12 12.40 16.01 -8.77
N LEU A 13 12.69 16.16 -10.06
CA LEU A 13 11.72 16.07 -11.14
C LEU A 13 12.21 15.04 -12.16
N THR A 14 11.36 14.07 -12.48
CA THR A 14 11.70 13.07 -13.49
C THR A 14 11.75 13.69 -14.89
N ALA A 15 12.50 13.02 -15.78
CA ALA A 15 12.34 13.23 -17.21
C ALA A 15 10.91 12.85 -17.65
N PRO A 16 10.39 13.44 -18.75
CA PRO A 16 9.13 13.01 -19.34
C PRO A 16 9.16 11.55 -19.76
N ALA A 17 8.10 10.81 -19.44
CA ALA A 17 7.86 9.44 -19.88
C ALA A 17 6.41 9.31 -20.40
N ALA A 18 6.08 8.22 -21.11
CA ALA A 18 4.71 7.97 -21.53
C ALA A 18 3.79 7.78 -20.32
N CYS A 19 2.61 8.41 -20.33
CA CYS A 19 1.63 8.24 -19.27
C CYS A 19 1.08 6.81 -19.26
N PRO A 20 1.09 6.11 -18.11
CA PRO A 20 0.61 4.73 -18.03
C PRO A 20 -0.92 4.62 -18.09
N TYR A 21 -1.65 5.72 -17.89
CA TYR A 21 -3.12 5.73 -17.81
C TYR A 21 -3.81 6.31 -19.05
N LEU A 22 -3.20 7.32 -19.67
CA LEU A 22 -3.82 8.06 -20.77
C LEU A 22 -2.93 7.95 -22.02
N PRO A 23 -3.42 7.32 -23.10
CA PRO A 23 -2.69 7.27 -24.36
C PRO A 23 -2.37 8.67 -24.88
N ASN A 24 -1.18 8.84 -25.46
CA ASN A 24 -0.68 10.10 -26.03
C ASN A 24 -0.38 11.23 -25.02
N GLU A 25 -0.54 10.98 -23.73
CA GLU A 25 -0.10 11.92 -22.68
C GLU A 25 1.31 11.58 -22.19
N MET A 26 2.04 12.59 -21.73
CA MET A 26 3.34 12.42 -21.09
C MET A 26 3.22 12.66 -19.58
N GLU A 27 3.85 11.80 -18.78
CA GLU A 27 3.97 11.96 -17.35
C GLU A 27 5.33 12.53 -16.92
N ARG A 28 5.29 13.34 -15.86
CA ARG A 28 6.44 13.72 -15.04
C ARG A 28 6.04 13.61 -13.58
N LYS A 29 7.01 13.33 -12.71
CA LYS A 29 6.77 13.23 -11.27
C LYS A 29 7.74 14.13 -10.54
N VAL A 30 7.22 14.96 -9.63
CA VAL A 30 8.03 15.55 -8.57
C VAL A 30 8.12 14.53 -7.43
N PHE A 31 9.30 14.31 -6.88
CA PHE A 31 9.49 13.36 -5.79
C PHE A 31 10.53 13.82 -4.77
N THR A 32 10.46 13.26 -3.57
CA THR A 32 11.45 13.42 -2.50
C THR A 32 11.62 12.09 -1.78
N HIS A 33 12.75 11.92 -1.10
CA HIS A 33 13.01 10.77 -0.25
C HIS A 33 12.41 10.98 1.15
N LEU A 34 11.80 9.93 1.70
CA LEU A 34 11.32 9.84 3.08
C LEU A 34 12.36 9.07 3.90
N VAL A 35 13.33 9.78 4.48
CA VAL A 35 14.47 9.16 5.20
C VAL A 35 14.67 9.83 6.55
N GLY A 36 15.09 9.03 7.53
CA GLY A 36 15.41 9.49 8.88
C GLY A 36 14.17 9.70 9.76
N SER A 37 14.40 10.19 10.97
CA SER A 37 13.39 10.28 12.03
C SER A 37 12.20 11.19 11.72
N ARG A 38 12.35 12.12 10.77
CA ARG A 38 11.28 13.04 10.34
C ARG A 38 10.42 12.51 9.19
N ALA A 39 10.75 11.34 8.64
CA ALA A 39 9.99 10.75 7.53
C ALA A 39 8.49 10.57 7.82
N PRO A 40 8.03 10.18 9.04
CA PRO A 40 6.60 10.09 9.34
C PRO A 40 5.88 11.44 9.24
N GLU A 41 6.41 12.48 9.90
CA GLU A 41 5.87 13.86 9.85
C GLU A 41 5.83 14.37 8.41
N MET A 42 6.89 14.12 7.64
CA MET A 42 6.98 14.54 6.26
C MET A 42 5.98 13.81 5.35
N ASN A 43 5.76 12.52 5.58
CA ASN A 43 4.75 11.73 4.86
C ASN A 43 3.34 12.29 5.11
N ASP A 44 3.02 12.64 6.35
CA ASP A 44 1.74 13.25 6.72
C ASP A 44 1.49 14.56 5.96
N LEU A 45 2.47 15.48 6.00
CA LEU A 45 2.39 16.77 5.30
C LEU A 45 2.28 16.61 3.78
N LEU A 46 3.11 15.74 3.19
CA LEU A 46 3.14 15.56 1.74
C LEU A 46 1.86 14.92 1.21
N THR A 47 1.30 13.96 1.95
CA THR A 47 0.04 13.30 1.56
C THR A 47 -1.14 14.28 1.56
N GLN A 48 -1.17 15.24 2.50
CA GLN A 48 -2.14 16.35 2.45
C GLN A 48 -1.93 17.24 1.21
N GLY A 49 -0.68 17.41 0.76
CA GLY A 49 -0.32 18.07 -0.49
C GLY A 49 -0.55 17.25 -1.77
N GLY A 50 -1.19 16.07 -1.67
CA GLY A 50 -1.51 15.20 -2.79
C GLY A 50 -0.36 14.32 -3.28
N PHE A 51 0.72 14.19 -2.51
CA PHE A 51 1.75 13.19 -2.77
C PHE A 51 1.23 11.79 -2.44
N ARG A 52 1.77 10.81 -3.16
CA ARG A 52 1.58 9.37 -2.98
C ARG A 52 2.91 8.76 -2.59
N ARG A 53 2.88 7.59 -1.95
CA ARG A 53 4.09 6.93 -1.49
C ARG A 53 4.37 5.65 -2.27
N SER A 54 5.65 5.38 -2.51
CA SER A 54 6.16 4.08 -2.97
C SER A 54 7.51 3.84 -2.29
N GLN A 55 7.62 2.79 -1.47
CA GLN A 55 8.81 2.53 -0.64
C GLN A 55 9.22 3.78 0.17
N ASN A 56 10.49 4.19 0.13
CA ASN A 56 11.00 5.40 0.78
C ASN A 56 10.92 6.66 -0.09
N ILE A 57 10.02 6.70 -1.08
CA ILE A 57 9.81 7.86 -1.96
C ILE A 57 8.37 8.37 -1.83
N ALA A 58 8.22 9.68 -1.66
CA ALA A 58 6.97 10.38 -1.85
C ALA A 58 7.00 11.09 -3.21
N TYR A 59 5.96 10.94 -4.02
CA TYR A 59 5.87 11.54 -5.35
C TYR A 59 4.49 12.11 -5.65
N ARG A 60 4.43 13.11 -6.54
CA ARG A 60 3.18 13.63 -7.09
C ARG A 60 3.35 13.85 -8.59
N PRO A 61 2.33 13.57 -9.41
CA PRO A 61 2.34 13.95 -10.82
C PRO A 61 2.57 15.47 -10.99
N ALA A 62 3.39 15.81 -11.98
CA ALA A 62 3.77 17.17 -12.34
C ALA A 62 3.80 17.31 -13.87
N CYS A 63 2.79 16.74 -14.54
CA CYS A 63 2.65 16.76 -15.98
C CYS A 63 2.42 18.20 -16.48
N GLU A 64 2.95 18.53 -17.66
CA GLU A 64 2.88 19.90 -18.20
C GLU A 64 1.49 20.23 -18.77
N ALA A 65 0.87 19.28 -19.47
CA ALA A 65 -0.39 19.48 -20.19
C ALA A 65 -1.62 18.77 -19.56
N CYS A 66 -1.42 17.94 -18.52
CA CYS A 66 -2.47 17.08 -17.97
C CYS A 66 -2.62 17.28 -16.45
N ARG A 67 -3.87 17.23 -15.97
CA ARG A 67 -4.24 17.35 -14.54
C ARG A 67 -5.17 16.23 -14.04
N SER A 68 -5.27 15.13 -14.79
CA SER A 68 -6.22 14.05 -14.50
C SER A 68 -5.83 13.18 -13.29
N CYS A 69 -4.59 13.26 -12.82
CA CYS A 69 -4.15 12.54 -11.63
C CYS A 69 -4.61 13.26 -10.35
N ILE A 70 -5.82 12.94 -9.90
CA ILE A 70 -6.41 13.51 -8.69
C ILE A 70 -6.00 12.67 -7.48
N SER A 71 -5.61 13.34 -6.39
CA SER A 71 -5.47 12.68 -5.08
C SER A 71 -6.82 12.67 -4.39
N VAL A 72 -7.22 11.51 -3.85
CA VAL A 72 -8.53 11.31 -3.22
C VAL A 72 -8.32 10.86 -1.78
N ARG A 73 -9.15 11.36 -0.88
CA ARG A 73 -9.26 10.90 0.50
C ARG A 73 -10.70 10.52 0.77
N ILE A 74 -10.89 9.48 1.57
CA ILE A 74 -12.21 9.01 1.99
C ILE A 74 -12.36 9.35 3.48
N ILE A 75 -13.43 10.05 3.84
CA ILE A 75 -13.78 10.30 5.23
C ILE A 75 -14.38 9.01 5.77
N ALA A 76 -13.58 8.20 6.45
CA ALA A 76 -13.98 6.86 6.89
C ALA A 76 -15.26 6.88 7.75
N GLY A 77 -15.43 7.92 8.59
CA GLY A 77 -16.62 8.07 9.45
C GLY A 77 -17.92 8.39 8.71
N GLU A 78 -17.85 8.84 7.45
CA GLU A 78 -19.01 9.18 6.61
C GLU A 78 -19.23 8.15 5.49
N PHE A 79 -18.48 7.04 5.50
CA PHE A 79 -18.59 6.01 4.47
C PHE A 79 -19.91 5.22 4.60
N GLU A 80 -20.76 5.33 3.59
CA GLU A 80 -22.00 4.55 3.49
C GLU A 80 -21.85 3.37 2.51
N PRO A 81 -21.91 2.12 2.99
CA PRO A 81 -21.74 0.96 2.11
C PRO A 81 -22.94 0.78 1.18
N THR A 82 -22.63 0.69 -0.11
CA THR A 82 -23.61 0.35 -1.16
C THR A 82 -24.18 -1.07 -0.96
N ARG A 83 -25.25 -1.40 -1.70
CA ARG A 83 -25.85 -2.75 -1.66
C ARG A 83 -24.88 -3.86 -2.09
N SER A 84 -23.93 -3.59 -3.00
CA SER A 84 -22.88 -4.56 -3.35
C SER A 84 -21.88 -4.72 -2.21
N MET A 85 -21.40 -3.61 -1.62
CA MET A 85 -20.47 -3.66 -0.49
C MET A 85 -21.04 -4.42 0.72
N ARG A 86 -22.31 -4.19 1.06
CA ARG A 86 -22.98 -4.95 2.13
C ARG A 86 -23.05 -6.45 1.86
N ARG A 87 -23.24 -6.86 0.60
CA ARG A 87 -23.21 -8.29 0.21
C ARG A 87 -21.80 -8.87 0.35
N VAL A 88 -20.77 -8.12 -0.06
CA VAL A 88 -19.36 -8.52 0.10
C VAL A 88 -19.00 -8.66 1.58
N MET A 89 -19.41 -7.72 2.43
CA MET A 89 -19.19 -7.81 3.88
C MET A 89 -19.84 -9.05 4.50
N ALA A 90 -21.10 -9.34 4.13
CA ALA A 90 -21.80 -10.53 4.62
C ALA A 90 -21.14 -11.84 4.16
N ALA A 91 -20.63 -11.89 2.92
CA ALA A 91 -19.92 -13.06 2.39
C ALA A 91 -18.55 -13.32 3.04
N ASN A 92 -18.05 -12.38 3.84
CA ASN A 92 -16.71 -12.42 4.45
C ASN A 92 -16.77 -12.16 5.97
N GLU A 93 -17.91 -12.44 6.61
CA GLU A 93 -18.08 -12.27 8.07
C GLU A 93 -17.14 -13.19 8.89
N ASP A 94 -16.65 -14.24 8.25
CA ASP A 94 -15.68 -15.20 8.77
C ASP A 94 -14.24 -14.69 8.71
N ILE A 95 -13.97 -13.53 8.10
CA ILE A 95 -12.62 -12.97 8.02
C ILE A 95 -12.32 -12.11 9.26
N ILE A 96 -11.09 -12.22 9.76
CA ILE A 96 -10.54 -11.38 10.82
C ILE A 96 -9.30 -10.64 10.32
N SER A 97 -9.17 -9.36 10.68
CA SER A 97 -8.00 -8.54 10.39
C SER A 97 -7.10 -8.43 11.61
N THR A 98 -5.78 -8.52 11.45
CA THR A 98 -4.79 -8.33 12.53
C THR A 98 -3.65 -7.44 12.06
N GLU A 99 -3.34 -6.41 12.85
CA GLU A 99 -2.20 -5.53 12.62
C GLU A 99 -0.92 -6.15 13.17
N TYR A 100 0.14 -6.17 12.36
CA TYR A 100 1.48 -6.56 12.74
C TYR A 100 2.48 -5.44 12.41
N PRO A 101 3.65 -5.40 13.10
CA PRO A 101 4.80 -4.65 12.62
C PRO A 101 5.11 -5.02 11.16
N ALA A 102 5.68 -4.09 10.39
CA ALA A 102 6.07 -4.33 8.99
C ALA A 102 7.24 -5.33 8.92
N GLN A 103 6.92 -6.60 9.10
CA GLN A 103 7.81 -7.74 9.09
C GLN A 103 7.28 -8.75 8.07
N PRO A 104 8.08 -9.10 7.05
CA PRO A 104 7.71 -9.99 5.97
C PRO A 104 7.68 -11.42 6.49
N SER A 105 6.79 -12.21 5.92
CA SER A 105 6.76 -13.66 6.14
C SER A 105 6.76 -14.43 4.83
N THR A 106 7.21 -15.68 4.88
CA THR A 106 7.20 -16.58 3.71
C THR A 106 5.77 -16.83 3.20
N GLU A 107 4.79 -16.88 4.11
CA GLU A 107 3.38 -17.05 3.76
C GLU A 107 2.86 -15.83 2.99
N GLN A 108 3.16 -14.62 3.48
CA GLN A 108 2.81 -13.39 2.77
C GLN A 108 3.47 -13.31 1.39
N TYR A 109 4.76 -13.66 1.28
CA TYR A 109 5.45 -13.67 -0.01
C TYR A 109 4.83 -14.66 -1.01
N SER A 110 4.46 -15.86 -0.53
CA SER A 110 3.80 -16.88 -1.36
C SER A 110 2.48 -16.36 -1.91
N LEU A 111 1.66 -15.72 -1.06
CA LEU A 111 0.41 -15.10 -1.48
C LEU A 111 0.63 -13.93 -2.44
N PHE A 112 1.60 -13.06 -2.15
CA PHE A 112 1.98 -11.94 -3.00
C PHE A 112 2.40 -12.41 -4.40
N ARG A 113 3.22 -13.45 -4.48
CA ARG A 113 3.66 -14.04 -5.74
C ARG A 113 2.48 -14.56 -6.55
N HIS A 114 1.61 -15.36 -5.91
CA HIS A 114 0.40 -15.89 -6.54
C HIS A 114 -0.51 -14.78 -7.08
N TYR A 115 -0.73 -13.72 -6.28
CA TYR A 115 -1.49 -12.55 -6.69
C TYR A 115 -0.91 -11.86 -7.93
N LEU A 116 0.41 -11.66 -7.96
CA LEU A 116 1.10 -11.04 -9.10
C LEU A 116 1.03 -11.89 -10.36
N ASP A 117 1.25 -13.20 -10.24
CA ASP A 117 1.18 -14.15 -11.35
C ASP A 117 -0.23 -14.23 -11.95
N HIS A 118 -1.27 -13.96 -11.15
CA HIS A 118 -2.64 -13.93 -11.63
C HIS A 118 -3.06 -12.57 -12.21
N ARG A 119 -2.81 -11.46 -11.51
CA ARG A 119 -3.36 -10.13 -11.85
C ARG A 119 -2.39 -9.22 -12.60
N HIS A 120 -1.08 -9.43 -12.45
CA HIS A 120 -0.04 -8.47 -12.86
C HIS A 120 1.11 -9.12 -13.62
N GLN A 121 0.84 -10.12 -14.48
CA GLN A 121 1.86 -10.86 -15.24
C GLN A 121 2.84 -10.02 -16.06
N ARG A 122 2.48 -8.77 -16.38
CA ARG A 122 3.31 -7.82 -17.15
C ARG A 122 3.62 -6.54 -16.38
N GLY A 123 3.31 -6.50 -15.09
CA GLY A 123 3.59 -5.34 -14.24
C GLY A 123 5.03 -5.36 -13.74
N GLY A 124 5.64 -4.19 -13.49
CA GLY A 124 7.05 -4.12 -13.07
C GLY A 124 7.39 -4.82 -11.74
N MET A 125 6.38 -5.26 -10.97
CA MET A 125 6.56 -6.04 -9.75
C MET A 125 6.56 -7.56 -10.00
N SER A 126 6.20 -8.03 -11.21
CA SER A 126 6.07 -9.45 -11.56
C SER A 126 7.37 -10.24 -11.45
N ASP A 127 8.52 -9.57 -11.33
CA ASP A 127 9.83 -10.22 -11.23
C ASP A 127 10.46 -10.07 -9.84
N MET A 128 9.71 -9.53 -8.85
CA MET A 128 10.20 -9.36 -7.49
C MET A 128 10.51 -10.71 -6.84
N SER A 129 11.72 -10.81 -6.28
CA SER A 129 12.16 -11.92 -5.45
C SER A 129 11.64 -11.81 -4.02
N ALA A 130 11.84 -12.86 -3.22
CA ALA A 130 11.54 -12.83 -1.78
C ALA A 130 12.33 -11.73 -1.04
N LEU A 131 13.55 -11.42 -1.50
CA LEU A 131 14.35 -10.35 -0.93
C LEU A 131 13.78 -8.97 -1.29
N ASP A 132 13.34 -8.77 -2.54
CA ASP A 132 12.70 -7.52 -2.95
C ASP A 132 11.40 -7.28 -2.18
N TYR A 133 10.63 -8.35 -1.95
CA TYR A 133 9.44 -8.30 -1.10
C TYR A 133 9.79 -7.93 0.34
N ALA A 134 10.82 -8.55 0.94
CA ALA A 134 11.25 -8.23 2.28
C ALA A 134 11.69 -6.77 2.41
N ILE A 135 12.47 -6.26 1.45
CA ILE A 135 12.87 -4.85 1.40
C ILE A 135 11.64 -3.94 1.28
N MET A 136 10.67 -4.27 0.42
CA MET A 136 9.44 -3.49 0.28
C MET A 136 8.66 -3.37 1.60
N VAL A 137 8.65 -4.42 2.41
CA VAL A 137 7.93 -4.45 3.69
C VAL A 137 8.74 -3.77 4.81
N GLU A 138 10.02 -4.12 4.97
CA GLU A 138 10.83 -3.70 6.13
C GLU A 138 11.54 -2.36 5.96
N ASP A 139 11.96 -2.01 4.74
CA ASP A 139 12.75 -0.80 4.50
C ASP A 139 11.86 0.44 4.44
N THR A 140 11.38 0.85 5.61
CA THR A 140 10.48 1.99 5.80
C THR A 140 10.95 2.87 6.96
N HIS A 141 11.04 4.18 6.70
CA HIS A 141 11.27 5.19 7.75
C HIS A 141 9.97 5.82 8.28
N VAL A 142 8.83 5.40 7.73
CA VAL A 142 7.48 5.84 8.13
C VAL A 142 6.88 4.78 9.05
N ASN A 143 5.91 5.17 9.87
CA ASN A 143 5.15 4.24 10.70
C ASN A 143 4.25 3.33 9.85
N THR A 144 4.83 2.28 9.29
CA THR A 144 4.16 1.32 8.42
C THR A 144 3.88 0.04 9.18
N ARG A 145 2.71 -0.54 8.92
CA ARG A 145 2.21 -1.80 9.46
C ARG A 145 1.79 -2.72 8.33
N ILE A 146 1.75 -4.01 8.61
CA ILE A 146 1.10 -4.97 7.73
C ILE A 146 -0.17 -5.48 8.40
N ILE A 147 -1.30 -5.35 7.72
CA ILE A 147 -2.59 -5.85 8.18
C ILE A 147 -2.85 -7.16 7.44
N GLU A 148 -2.92 -8.26 8.17
CA GLU A 148 -3.26 -9.57 7.62
C GLU A 148 -4.76 -9.85 7.79
N TYR A 149 -5.37 -10.43 6.75
CA TYR A 149 -6.76 -10.87 6.75
C TYR A 149 -6.79 -12.39 6.65
N ARG A 150 -7.31 -13.04 7.69
CA ARG A 150 -7.32 -14.50 7.81
C ARG A 150 -8.74 -15.03 7.99
N ILE A 151 -9.00 -16.24 7.51
CA ILE A 151 -10.20 -16.98 7.91
C ILE A 151 -10.15 -17.20 9.42
N ARG A 152 -11.24 -16.90 10.11
CA ARG A 152 -11.36 -17.15 11.54
C ARG A 152 -11.40 -18.64 11.80
N GLU A 153 -10.38 -19.15 12.48
CA GLU A 153 -10.46 -20.46 13.11
C GLU A 153 -11.15 -20.38 14.48
N GLU A 154 -11.98 -21.37 14.79
CA GLU A 154 -12.63 -21.48 16.09
C GLU A 154 -11.57 -21.60 17.21
N GLY A 155 -11.74 -20.83 18.29
CA GLY A 155 -10.76 -20.77 19.38
C GLY A 155 -9.52 -19.89 19.11
N ALA A 156 -9.39 -19.26 17.94
CA ALA A 156 -8.28 -18.35 17.64
C ALA A 156 -8.29 -17.08 18.53
N GLY A 157 -9.47 -16.61 18.96
CA GLY A 157 -9.62 -15.42 19.80
C GLY A 157 -9.02 -15.54 21.22
N LEU A 158 -8.57 -16.73 21.62
CA LEU A 158 -7.86 -16.97 22.89
C LEU A 158 -6.32 -16.90 22.74
N ARG A 159 -5.82 -16.70 21.51
CA ARG A 159 -4.38 -16.72 21.20
C ARG A 159 -3.89 -15.31 20.87
N ARG A 160 -2.62 -15.02 21.20
CA ARG A 160 -1.96 -13.76 20.83
C ARG A 160 -1.78 -13.60 19.31
N ASN A 161 -1.69 -14.72 18.59
CA ASN A 161 -1.59 -14.75 17.13
C ASN A 161 -2.80 -15.52 16.57
N PRO A 162 -3.74 -14.84 15.89
CA PRO A 162 -4.84 -15.51 15.24
C PRO A 162 -4.33 -16.54 14.22
N ARG A 163 -5.00 -17.69 14.19
CA ARG A 163 -4.72 -18.79 13.26
C ARG A 163 -5.79 -18.80 12.16
N GLY A 164 -5.45 -19.42 11.04
CA GLY A 164 -6.28 -19.52 9.86
C GLY A 164 -5.53 -19.14 8.58
N GLU A 165 -6.07 -19.58 7.45
CA GLU A 165 -5.51 -19.30 6.13
C GLU A 165 -5.40 -17.80 5.88
N LEU A 166 -4.22 -17.34 5.45
CA LEU A 166 -3.99 -15.97 5.02
C LEU A 166 -4.65 -15.73 3.65
N LEU A 167 -5.65 -14.84 3.63
CA LEU A 167 -6.40 -14.53 2.42
C LEU A 167 -5.94 -13.24 1.75
N ALA A 168 -5.50 -12.26 2.54
CA ALA A 168 -5.03 -10.98 2.03
C ALA A 168 -4.07 -10.32 3.03
N ALA A 169 -3.25 -9.42 2.52
CA ALA A 169 -2.48 -8.51 3.36
C ALA A 169 -2.41 -7.11 2.73
N ALA A 170 -2.33 -6.10 3.60
CA ALA A 170 -2.19 -4.70 3.22
C ALA A 170 -1.05 -4.03 3.98
N LEU A 171 -0.06 -3.55 3.25
CA LEU A 171 0.99 -2.67 3.75
C LEU A 171 0.42 -1.26 3.88
N THR A 172 0.35 -0.76 5.11
CA THR A 172 -0.45 0.43 5.45
C THR A 172 0.35 1.38 6.33
N ASP A 173 0.34 2.65 5.97
CA ASP A 173 0.90 3.72 6.78
C ASP A 173 -0.11 4.22 7.80
N MET A 174 0.35 4.31 9.03
CA MET A 174 -0.39 4.85 10.16
C MET A 174 -0.06 6.34 10.28
N MET A 175 -0.96 7.18 9.76
CA MET A 175 -0.81 8.63 9.72
C MET A 175 -1.48 9.28 10.93
N SER A 176 -1.17 10.56 11.19
CA SER A 176 -1.84 11.32 12.27
C SER A 176 -3.35 11.51 12.05
N ASP A 177 -3.81 11.50 10.80
CA ASP A 177 -5.20 11.79 10.41
C ASP A 177 -5.90 10.63 9.66
N GLY A 178 -5.31 9.44 9.65
CA GLY A 178 -5.93 8.26 9.02
C GLY A 178 -4.95 7.16 8.60
N LEU A 179 -5.38 6.37 7.63
CA LEU A 179 -4.61 5.26 7.06
C LEU A 179 -4.31 5.53 5.59
N SER A 180 -3.09 5.21 5.14
CA SER A 180 -2.72 5.23 3.73
C SER A 180 -2.20 3.86 3.30
N MET A 181 -2.97 3.17 2.46
CA MET A 181 -2.58 1.86 1.93
C MET A 181 -1.48 2.03 0.86
N VAL A 182 -0.29 1.52 1.15
CA VAL A 182 0.87 1.55 0.24
C VAL A 182 0.74 0.47 -0.82
N TYR A 183 0.41 -0.75 -0.40
CA TYR A 183 0.20 -1.88 -1.29
C TYR A 183 -0.71 -2.92 -0.65
N SER A 184 -1.49 -3.65 -1.46
CA SER A 184 -2.33 -4.75 -1.00
C SER A 184 -2.32 -5.89 -2.00
N PHE A 185 -2.44 -7.11 -1.49
CA PHE A 185 -2.55 -8.33 -2.29
C PHE A 185 -3.48 -9.32 -1.57
N PHE A 186 -4.12 -10.18 -2.35
CA PHE A 186 -5.11 -11.13 -1.86
C PHE A 186 -5.10 -12.42 -2.68
N ASN A 187 -5.76 -13.47 -2.19
CA ASN A 187 -5.87 -14.75 -2.86
C ASN A 187 -6.83 -14.64 -4.07
N PRO A 188 -6.33 -14.68 -5.32
CA PRO A 188 -7.15 -14.50 -6.51
C PRO A 188 -8.10 -15.67 -6.77
N ASP A 189 -7.85 -16.85 -6.20
CA ASP A 189 -8.70 -18.04 -6.40
C ASP A 189 -10.05 -17.92 -5.68
N LEU A 190 -10.16 -16.97 -4.74
CA LEU A 190 -11.36 -16.68 -3.98
C LEU A 190 -12.22 -15.59 -4.63
N GLU A 191 -12.36 -15.62 -5.97
CA GLU A 191 -13.09 -14.61 -6.75
C GLU A 191 -14.51 -14.33 -6.21
N LYS A 192 -15.24 -15.38 -5.77
CA LYS A 192 -16.59 -15.27 -5.21
C LYS A 192 -16.67 -14.44 -3.93
N ARG A 193 -15.55 -14.29 -3.20
CA ARG A 193 -15.45 -13.46 -2.00
C ARG A 193 -15.26 -11.98 -2.32
N SER A 194 -14.89 -11.63 -3.56
CA SER A 194 -14.72 -10.24 -4.01
C SER A 194 -13.76 -9.44 -3.12
N LEU A 195 -12.59 -10.02 -2.80
CA LEU A 195 -11.58 -9.41 -1.91
C LEU A 195 -10.86 -8.18 -2.51
N GLY A 196 -10.99 -7.94 -3.82
CA GLY A 196 -10.48 -6.76 -4.50
C GLY A 196 -11.03 -6.60 -5.91
#